data_AF-A0A7J8SFT4-F1
#
_entry.id   AF-A0A7J8SFT4-F1
#
_cell.length_a   1.000
_cell.length_b   1.000
_cell.length_c   1.000
_cell.angle_alpha   90.00
_cell.angle_beta   90.00
_cell.angle_gamma   90.00
#
_symmetry.space_group_name_H-M   'P 1'
#
loop_
_entity.id
_entity.type
_entity.pdbx_description
1 polymer ?
#
loop_
_entity_poly.entity_id
_entity_poly.type
_entity_poly.pdbx_seq_one_letter_code
_entity_poly.pdbx_strand_id
1 'polypeptide(L)' 'AFRANLRRAVRHQKLDPSAIHGVAQFFDLTPGEFRKRFLGLRRLRLPKDANHAPILPTDNLPEDFDYREKEAVTPVKNQ' A
#
# COMPACT_ATOMS: atom_id res chain seq x y z
N ALA A 1 0.73 -2.67 22.75
CA ALA A 1 0.02 -2.09 21.59
C ALA A 1 -1.16 -2.94 21.11
N PHE A 2 -1.04 -4.29 21.11
CA PHE A 2 -2.05 -5.23 20.61
C PHE A 2 -3.51 -4.91 20.96
N ARG A 3 -3.85 -4.83 22.25
CA ARG A 3 -5.24 -4.57 22.72
C ARG A 3 -5.80 -3.26 22.16
N ALA A 4 -4.97 -2.23 22.04
CA ALA A 4 -5.39 -0.95 21.49
C ALA A 4 -5.67 -1.06 19.97
N ASN A 5 -4.83 -1.80 19.25
CA ASN A 5 -5.02 -2.06 17.82
C ASN A 5 -6.23 -2.96 17.55
N LEU A 6 -6.51 -3.96 18.39
CA LEU A 6 -7.71 -4.79 18.29
C LEU A 6 -8.99 -3.95 18.46
N ARG A 7 -9.03 -3.07 19.48
CA ARG A 7 -10.16 -2.14 19.65
C ARG A 7 -10.32 -1.22 18.45
N ARG A 8 -9.22 -0.79 17.82
CA ARG A 8 -9.25 0.04 16.61
C ARG A 8 -9.81 -0.73 15.41
N ALA A 9 -9.38 -1.98 15.20
CA ALA A 9 -9.88 -2.83 14.13
C ALA A 9 -11.40 -3.05 14.23
N VAL A 10 -11.91 -3.36 15.44
CA VAL A 10 -13.36 -3.51 15.67
C VAL A 10 -14.12 -2.22 15.36
N ARG A 11 -13.58 -1.04 15.71
CA ARG A 11 -14.22 0.23 15.36
C ARG A 11 -14.24 0.45 13.86
N HIS A 12 -13.13 0.19 13.16
CA HIS A 12 -13.06 0.38 11.71
C HIS A 12 -13.96 -0.59 10.96
N GLN A 13 -14.06 -1.85 11.39
CA GLN A 13 -14.98 -2.83 10.79
C GLN A 13 -16.45 -2.37 10.80
N LYS A 14 -16.85 -1.63 11.84
CA LYS A 14 -18.21 -1.06 11.92
C LYS A 14 -18.42 0.12 10.98
N LEU A 15 -17.36 0.86 10.67
CA LEU A 15 -17.40 2.06 9.84
C LEU A 15 -17.24 1.74 8.35
N ASP A 16 -16.49 0.69 8.04
CA ASP A 16 -16.26 0.19 6.70
C ASP A 16 -16.53 -1.32 6.65
N PRO A 17 -17.77 -1.72 6.32
CA PRO A 17 -18.13 -3.12 6.19
C PRO A 17 -17.59 -3.75 4.89
N SER A 18 -17.08 -2.97 3.94
CA SER A 18 -16.52 -3.48 2.68
C SER A 18 -15.10 -4.05 2.84
N ALA A 19 -14.41 -3.67 3.92
CA ALA A 19 -13.09 -4.16 4.27
C ALA A 19 -13.15 -5.16 5.44
N ILE A 20 -12.15 -6.03 5.54
CA ILE A 20 -11.94 -6.91 6.71
C ILE A 20 -10.83 -6.33 7.57
N HIS A 21 -11.18 -5.92 8.80
CA HIS A 21 -10.24 -5.40 9.78
C HIS A 21 -9.95 -6.47 10.84
N GLY A 22 -8.78 -7.09 10.77
CA GLY A 22 -8.37 -8.15 11.68
C GLY A 22 -6.89 -8.12 12.02
N VAL A 23 -6.46 -9.06 12.86
CA VAL A 23 -5.05 -9.18 13.29
C VAL A 23 -4.14 -9.38 12.08
N ALA A 24 -3.08 -8.59 12.02
CA ALA A 24 -2.06 -8.60 10.98
C ALA A 24 -0.66 -8.54 11.62
N GLN A 25 0.39 -8.74 10.82
CA GLN A 25 1.80 -8.79 11.25
C GLN A 25 2.23 -7.66 12.20
N PHE A 26 1.64 -6.47 12.06
CA PHE A 26 2.04 -5.27 12.81
C PHE A 26 1.15 -4.94 14.02
N PHE A 27 0.26 -5.85 14.43
CA PHE A 27 -0.70 -5.58 15.50
C PHE A 27 -0.07 -5.31 16.87
N ASP A 28 1.15 -5.82 17.08
CA ASP A 28 1.91 -5.57 18.31
C ASP A 28 2.67 -4.26 18.32
N LEU A 29 2.62 -3.47 17.25
CA LEU A 29 3.32 -2.19 17.16
C LEU A 29 2.40 -1.01 17.46
N THR A 30 2.93 -0.04 18.19
CA THR A 30 2.33 1.29 18.26
C THR A 30 2.48 2.02 16.91
N PRO A 31 1.65 3.04 16.62
CA PRO A 31 1.82 3.85 15.41
C PRO A 31 3.22 4.48 15.27
N GLY A 32 3.86 4.84 16.39
CA GLY A 32 5.22 5.39 16.40
C GLY A 32 6.28 4.35 16.04
N GLU A 33 6.19 3.14 16.58
CA GLU A 33 7.11 2.04 16.24
C GLU A 33 6.93 1.60 14.79
N PHE A 34 5.70 1.49 14.31
CA PHE A 34 5.42 1.17 12.91
C PHE A 34 6.02 2.22 11.97
N ARG A 35 5.81 3.51 12.26
CA ARG A 35 6.39 4.62 11.49
C ARG A 35 7.92 4.54 11.44
N LYS A 36 8.57 4.34 12.59
CA LYS A 36 10.03 4.31 12.68
C LYS A 36 10.66 3.14 11.90
N ARG A 37 9.99 1.99 11.88
CA ARG A 37 10.54 0.75 11.30
C ARG A 37 10.15 0.51 9.84
N PHE A 38 8.94 0.90 9.43
CA PHE A 38 8.37 0.49 8.14
C PHE A 38 8.04 1.66 7.20
N LEU A 39 7.93 2.91 7.68
CA LEU A 39 7.73 4.09 6.84
C LEU A 39 9.10 4.68 6.47
N GLY A 40 9.76 4.08 5.48
CA GLY A 40 11.16 4.35 5.12
C GLY A 40 11.41 5.21 3.88
N LEU A 41 10.37 5.62 3.14
CA LEU A 41 10.56 6.37 1.89
C LEU A 41 11.12 7.77 2.18
N ARG A 42 12.35 8.02 1.72
CA ARG A 42 12.94 9.36 1.70
C ARG A 42 12.50 10.09 0.43
N ARG A 43 12.44 11.43 0.50
CA ARG A 43 12.11 12.27 -0.65
C ARG A 43 13.04 11.94 -1.82
N LEU A 44 12.47 11.38 -2.89
CA LEU A 44 13.20 11.06 -4.11
C LEU A 44 13.50 12.37 -4.86
N ARG A 45 14.74 12.51 -5.33
CA ARG A 45 15.12 13.54 -6.30
C ARG A 45 15.26 12.86 -7.65
N LEU A 46 14.58 13.38 -8.66
CA LEU A 46 14.78 12.90 -10.01
C LEU A 46 16.21 13.23 -10.47
N PRO A 47 16.86 12.34 -11.23
CA PRO A 47 18.08 12.66 -11.94
C PRO A 47 17.89 13.86 -12.89
N LYS A 48 18.95 14.63 -13.16
CA LYS A 48 18.89 15.82 -14.02
C LYS A 48 18.55 15.47 -15.48
N ASP A 49 18.82 14.25 -15.86
CA ASP A 49 18.69 13.63 -17.17
C ASP A 49 17.41 12.79 -17.33
N ALA A 50 16.44 12.96 -16.43
CA ALA A 50 15.15 12.29 -16.55
C ALA A 50 14.43 12.70 -17.85
N ASN A 51 14.15 11.73 -18.72
CA ASN A 51 13.42 11.97 -19.96
C ASN A 51 11.92 12.15 -19.70
N HIS A 52 11.28 13.02 -20.49
CA HIS A 52 9.83 13.15 -20.51
C HIS A 52 9.22 12.04 -21.37
N ALA A 53 8.25 11.32 -20.82
CA ALA A 53 7.48 10.33 -21.56
C ALA A 53 6.52 11.04 -22.55
N PRO A 54 6.30 10.50 -23.76
CA PRO A 54 5.29 10.99 -24.67
C PRO A 54 3.88 10.74 -24.11
N ILE A 55 2.92 11.57 -24.52
CA ILE A 55 1.50 11.36 -24.20
C ILE A 55 0.98 10.24 -25.08
N LEU A 56 0.39 9.21 -24.47
CA LEU A 56 -0.24 8.09 -25.17
C LEU A 56 -1.75 8.30 -25.30
N PRO A 57 -2.41 7.78 -26.36
CA PRO A 57 -3.86 7.72 -26.43
C PRO A 57 -4.43 6.94 -25.25
N THR A 58 -5.57 7.39 -24.72
CA THR A 58 -6.25 6.76 -23.58
C THR A 58 -7.68 6.31 -23.93
N ASP A 59 -8.01 6.30 -25.22
CA ASP A 59 -9.27 5.78 -25.72
C ASP A 59 -9.31 4.25 -25.61
N ASN A 60 -10.46 3.68 -25.26
CA ASN A 60 -10.71 2.22 -25.18
C ASN A 60 -9.86 1.47 -24.13
N LEU A 61 -9.51 2.10 -23.02
CA LEU A 61 -8.91 1.40 -21.88
C LEU A 61 -9.94 0.43 -21.25
N PRO A 62 -9.48 -0.72 -20.72
CA PRO A 62 -10.37 -1.65 -20.03
C PRO A 62 -10.90 -1.06 -18.72
N GLU A 63 -12.07 -1.52 -18.28
CA GLU A 63 -12.67 -1.10 -17.00
C GLU A 63 -11.86 -1.61 -15.79
N ASP A 64 -11.21 -2.78 -15.94
CA ASP A 64 -10.32 -3.37 -14.94
C ASP A 64 -9.06 -3.92 -15.61
N PHE A 65 -7.91 -3.80 -14.94
CA PHE A 65 -6.63 -4.28 -15.45
C PHE A 65 -5.67 -4.65 -14.31
N ASP A 66 -5.25 -5.92 -14.29
CA ASP A 66 -4.28 -6.43 -13.32
C ASP A 66 -2.97 -6.86 -13.99
N TYR A 67 -1.89 -6.14 -13.71
CA TYR A 67 -0.54 -6.48 -14.21
C TYR A 67 -0.04 -7.85 -13.73
N ARG A 68 -0.57 -8.40 -12.63
CA ARG A 68 -0.22 -9.74 -12.14
C ARG A 68 -0.63 -10.83 -13.14
N GLU A 69 -1.73 -10.63 -13.85
CA GLU A 69 -2.21 -11.54 -14.89
C GLU A 69 -1.38 -11.50 -16.18
N LYS A 70 -0.47 -10.52 -16.29
CA LYS A 70 0.42 -10.32 -17.44
C LYS A 70 1.86 -10.72 -17.14
N GLU A 71 2.09 -11.44 -16.04
CA GLU A 71 3.42 -11.86 -15.58
C GLU A 71 4.41 -10.68 -15.36
N ALA A 72 3.89 -9.45 -15.24
CA ALA A 72 4.68 -8.24 -15.08
C ALA A 72 4.99 -7.91 -13.60
N VAL A 73 4.50 -8.73 -12.67
CA VAL A 73 4.62 -8.51 -11.22
C VAL A 73 5.28 -9.72 -10.57
N THR A 74 6.43 -9.50 -9.94
CA THR A 74 7.14 -10.52 -9.14
C THR A 74 6.46 -10.76 -7.79
N PRO A 75 6.80 -11.85 -7.06
CA PRO A 75 6.32 -12.06 -5.70
C PRO A 75 6.59 -10.88 -4.76
N VAL A 76 5.71 -10.72 -3.77
CA VAL A 76 5.79 -9.65 -2.76
C VAL A 76 7.08 -9.79 -1.95
N LYS A 77 7.79 -8.67 -1.77
CA LYS A 77 9.02 -8.57 -0.97
C LYS A 77 8.72 -8.02 0.43
N ASN A 78 9.62 -8.28 1.37
CA ASN A 78 9.59 -7.72 2.73
C ASN A 78 10.80 -6.80 2.91
N GLN A 79 10.54 -5.49 3.03
CA GLN A 79 11.52 -4.41 2.93
C GLN A 79 12.20 -4.03 4.26
#